data_AF-A0A2M7NNM3-F1
#
_entry.id   AF-A0A2M7NNM3-F1
#
_cell.length_a   1.000
_cell.length_b   1.000
_cell.length_c   1.000
_cell.angle_alpha   90.00
_cell.angle_beta   90.00
_cell.angle_gamma   90.00
#
_symmetry.space_group_name_H-M   'P 1'
#
loop_
_entity.id
_entity.type
_entity.pdbx_description
1 polymer ?
#
loop_
_entity_poly.entity_id
_entity_poly.type
_entity_poly.pdbx_seq_one_letter_code
_entity_poly.pdbx_strand_id
1 'polypeptide(L)'
;MKKDLKNSIDFINKKVGKKSGFSITSNYFEDLEDAIFAKITTSELPKKTGFKTPENYFSEVENKILLRISENQHQPKVIDFKRKILKIVPYLVAASIVLFITINTFIFNKKESITFDSISKNDIENWFDSNTLNSSDIATILGDGILEMNDFSFAQFKTETIEDYLYSIDNQEILNEKD
;
A
#
# COMPACT_ATOMS: atom_id res chain seq x y z
N MET A 1 -7.42 94.63 -46.69
CA MET A 1 -8.60 93.76 -46.47
C MET A 1 -8.41 92.33 -46.97
N LYS A 2 -8.29 92.04 -48.29
CA LYS A 2 -8.11 90.65 -48.78
C LYS A 2 -6.81 89.97 -48.30
N LYS A 3 -5.72 90.73 -48.18
CA LYS A 3 -4.42 90.23 -47.71
C LYS A 3 -4.44 89.88 -46.22
N ASP A 4 -5.08 90.71 -45.41
CA ASP A 4 -5.16 90.53 -43.95
C ASP A 4 -6.00 89.30 -43.58
N LEU A 5 -7.08 89.07 -44.33
CA LEU A 5 -7.93 87.89 -44.18
C LEU A 5 -7.17 86.60 -44.52
N LYS A 6 -6.36 86.62 -45.59
CA LYS A 6 -5.50 85.49 -45.96
C LYS A 6 -4.48 85.17 -44.86
N ASN A 7 -3.84 86.20 -44.30
CA ASN A 7 -2.86 86.02 -43.22
C ASN A 7 -3.50 85.45 -41.95
N SER A 8 -4.72 85.87 -41.61
CA SER A 8 -5.45 85.34 -40.45
C SER A 8 -5.84 83.86 -40.63
N ILE A 9 -6.35 83.49 -41.81
CA ILE A 9 -6.67 82.10 -42.14
C ILE A 9 -5.41 81.22 -42.09
N ASP A 10 -4.29 81.73 -42.61
CA ASP A 10 -3.02 80.98 -42.62
C ASP A 10 -2.47 80.79 -41.21
N PHE A 11 -2.59 81.82 -40.36
CA PHE A 11 -2.24 81.73 -38.94
C PHE A 11 -3.07 80.68 -38.20
N ILE A 12 -4.39 80.68 -38.39
CA ILE A 12 -5.30 79.72 -37.76
C ILE A 12 -4.99 78.29 -38.24
N ASN A 13 -4.84 78.08 -39.55
CA ASN A 13 -4.50 76.77 -40.11
C ASN A 13 -3.13 76.28 -39.66
N LYS A 14 -2.16 77.17 -39.44
CA LYS A 14 -0.85 76.82 -38.90
C LYS A 14 -0.93 76.43 -37.42
N LYS A 15 -1.80 77.08 -36.64
CA LYS A 15 -1.94 76.83 -35.19
C LYS A 15 -2.80 75.62 -34.85
N VAL A 16 -3.89 75.41 -35.57
CA VAL A 16 -4.91 74.38 -35.26
C VAL A 16 -4.81 73.19 -36.23
N GLY A 17 -4.11 73.33 -37.35
CA GLY A 17 -4.14 72.39 -38.45
C GLY A 17 -5.36 72.64 -39.36
N LYS A 18 -5.28 72.19 -40.62
CA LYS A 18 -6.40 72.31 -41.58
C LYS A 18 -7.59 71.39 -41.26
N LYS A 19 -7.37 70.41 -40.38
CA LYS A 19 -8.39 69.47 -39.92
C LYS A 19 -8.77 69.85 -38.50
N SER A 20 -10.06 69.98 -38.26
CA SER A 20 -10.62 70.02 -36.91
C SER A 20 -10.09 68.83 -36.11
N GLY A 21 -9.48 69.07 -34.94
CA GLY A 21 -9.09 68.01 -34.01
C GLY A 21 -10.29 67.30 -33.36
N PHE A 22 -11.50 67.77 -33.64
CA PHE A 22 -12.74 67.14 -33.23
C PHE A 22 -13.16 66.12 -34.27
N SER A 23 -13.27 64.87 -33.83
CA SER A 23 -13.91 63.78 -34.57
C SER A 23 -15.16 63.38 -33.80
N ILE A 24 -16.24 63.17 -34.52
CA ILE A 24 -17.40 62.45 -33.99
C ILE A 24 -17.13 60.95 -34.08
N THR A 25 -17.80 60.19 -33.23
CA THR A 25 -17.88 58.73 -33.37
C THR A 25 -18.69 58.38 -34.62
N SER A 26 -18.45 57.19 -35.17
CA SER A 26 -19.37 56.61 -36.15
C SER A 26 -20.80 56.61 -35.57
N ASN A 27 -21.77 56.94 -36.41
CA ASN A 27 -23.20 56.93 -36.09
C ASN A 27 -23.68 57.96 -35.05
N TYR A 28 -22.87 58.97 -34.68
CA TYR A 28 -23.29 60.00 -33.72
C TYR A 28 -24.65 60.63 -34.06
N PHE A 29 -24.88 60.99 -35.33
CA PHE A 29 -26.15 61.60 -35.75
C PHE A 29 -27.26 60.58 -36.01
N GLU A 30 -26.92 59.33 -36.30
CA GLU A 30 -27.90 58.26 -36.51
C GLU A 30 -28.52 57.85 -35.17
N ASP A 31 -27.71 57.75 -34.10
CA ASP A 31 -28.17 57.31 -32.78
C ASP A 31 -28.70 58.47 -31.90
N LEU A 32 -28.51 59.72 -32.31
CA LEU A 32 -28.82 60.90 -31.49
C LEU A 32 -30.32 61.01 -31.19
N GLU A 33 -31.16 60.73 -32.18
CA GLU A 33 -32.61 60.78 -32.04
C GLU A 33 -33.08 59.74 -31.01
N ASP A 34 -32.66 58.49 -31.18
CA ASP A 34 -32.98 57.39 -30.27
C ASP A 34 -32.47 57.66 -28.85
N ALA A 35 -31.26 58.20 -28.71
CA ALA A 35 -30.69 58.54 -27.40
C ALA A 35 -31.48 59.64 -26.69
N ILE A 36 -31.97 60.64 -27.43
CA ILE A 36 -32.82 61.70 -26.88
C ILE A 36 -34.16 61.12 -26.44
N PHE A 37 -34.83 60.34 -27.30
CA PHE A 37 -36.13 59.73 -26.98
C PHE A 37 -36.03 58.77 -25.80
N ALA A 38 -34.99 57.93 -25.73
CA ALA A 38 -34.75 57.03 -24.61
C ALA A 38 -34.58 57.81 -23.30
N LYS A 39 -33.87 58.95 -23.34
CA LYS A 39 -33.65 59.77 -22.15
C LYS A 39 -34.91 60.49 -21.68
N ILE A 40 -35.73 60.98 -22.61
CA ILE A 40 -37.04 61.57 -22.29
C ILE A 40 -37.93 60.50 -21.65
N THR A 41 -38.08 59.35 -22.29
CA THR A 41 -38.89 58.23 -21.80
C THR A 41 -38.45 57.76 -20.41
N THR A 42 -37.13 57.65 -20.20
CA THR A 42 -36.57 57.26 -18.90
C THR A 42 -36.78 58.33 -17.83
N SER A 43 -36.79 59.62 -18.20
CA SER A 43 -37.02 60.73 -17.27
C SER A 43 -38.47 60.82 -16.77
N GLU A 44 -39.42 60.29 -17.55
CA GLU A 44 -40.83 60.18 -17.17
C GLU A 44 -41.10 59.00 -16.23
N LEU A 45 -40.16 58.05 -16.10
CA LEU A 45 -40.32 56.93 -15.19
C LEU A 45 -40.32 57.42 -13.72
N PRO A 46 -41.20 56.87 -12.87
CA PRO A 46 -41.25 57.24 -11.47
C PRO A 46 -39.92 56.88 -10.79
N LYS A 47 -39.31 57.87 -10.11
CA LYS A 47 -38.07 57.68 -9.33
C LYS A 47 -38.22 56.70 -8.16
N LYS A 48 -39.46 56.34 -7.82
CA LYS A 48 -39.79 55.37 -6.76
C LYS A 48 -40.12 54.04 -7.41
N THR A 49 -39.53 52.96 -6.89
CA THR A 49 -39.85 51.60 -7.31
C THR A 49 -41.35 51.35 -7.10
N GLY A 50 -42.04 50.88 -8.14
CA GLY A 50 -43.47 50.53 -8.06
C GLY A 50 -43.76 49.31 -7.18
N PHE A 51 -42.72 48.59 -6.77
CA PHE A 51 -42.82 47.43 -5.90
C PHE A 51 -42.81 47.87 -4.44
N LYS A 52 -43.85 47.45 -3.71
CA LYS A 52 -43.91 47.53 -2.25
C LYS A 52 -43.81 46.11 -1.70
N THR A 53 -43.01 45.95 -0.64
CA THR A 53 -43.04 44.70 0.12
C THR A 53 -44.36 44.61 0.89
N PRO A 54 -44.91 43.41 1.08
CA PRO A 54 -46.06 43.20 1.95
C PRO A 54 -45.81 43.76 3.35
N GLU A 55 -46.89 44.15 4.02
CA GLU A 55 -46.83 44.55 5.42
C GLU A 55 -46.22 43.41 6.26
N ASN A 56 -45.33 43.77 7.19
CA ASN A 56 -44.62 42.85 8.08
C ASN A 56 -43.71 41.79 7.40
N TYR A 57 -43.39 41.90 6.11
CA TYR A 57 -42.49 40.95 5.42
C TYR A 57 -41.19 40.70 6.18
N PHE A 58 -40.47 41.77 6.54
CA PHE A 58 -39.18 41.67 7.24
C PHE A 58 -39.32 41.24 8.70
N SER A 59 -40.50 41.42 9.31
CA SER A 59 -40.78 40.98 10.69
C SER A 59 -41.19 39.52 10.77
N GLU A 60 -41.82 38.98 9.72
CA GLU A 60 -42.33 37.59 9.70
C GLU A 60 -41.38 36.61 9.01
N VAL A 61 -40.54 37.07 8.08
CA VAL A 61 -39.71 36.17 7.26
C VAL A 61 -38.77 35.33 8.11
N GLU A 62 -38.17 35.91 9.15
CA GLU A 62 -37.30 35.20 10.09
C GLU A 62 -38.06 34.08 10.82
N ASN A 63 -39.22 34.42 11.39
CA ASN A 63 -40.07 33.45 12.08
C ASN A 63 -40.54 32.32 11.16
N LYS A 64 -40.92 32.64 9.91
CA LYS A 64 -41.32 31.63 8.91
C LYS A 64 -40.17 30.69 8.55
N ILE A 65 -38.95 31.19 8.45
CA ILE A 65 -37.76 30.36 8.19
C ILE A 65 -37.51 29.42 9.37
N LEU A 66 -37.50 29.95 10.60
CA LEU A 66 -37.26 29.16 11.81
C LEU A 66 -38.31 28.05 12.00
N LEU A 67 -39.60 28.37 11.82
CA LEU A 67 -40.68 27.38 11.89
C LEU A 67 -40.47 26.23 10.89
N ARG A 68 -40.11 26.54 9.64
CA ARG A 68 -39.87 25.50 8.62
C ARG A 68 -38.65 24.64 8.91
N ILE A 69 -37.61 25.20 9.53
CA ILE A 69 -36.42 24.44 9.89
C ILE A 69 -36.73 23.53 11.09
N SER A 70 -37.49 24.01 12.07
CA SER A 70 -37.88 23.25 13.26
C SER A 70 -38.89 22.13 12.96
N GLU A 71 -39.87 22.36 12.08
CA GLU A 71 -40.86 21.35 11.70
C GLU A 71 -40.25 20.18 10.90
N ASN A 72 -39.17 20.43 10.15
CA ASN A 72 -38.47 19.41 9.37
C ASN A 72 -37.34 18.69 10.14
N GLN A 73 -37.26 18.86 11.47
CA GLN A 73 -36.41 18.03 12.31
C GLN A 73 -37.03 16.63 12.48
N HIS A 74 -37.18 15.89 11.39
CA HIS A 74 -37.24 14.45 11.45
C HIS A 74 -35.96 14.00 12.17
N GLN A 75 -36.08 13.60 13.43
CA GLN A 75 -34.96 13.04 14.16
C GLN A 75 -34.42 11.88 13.31
N PRO A 76 -33.17 11.95 12.80
CA PRO A 76 -32.62 10.83 12.09
C PRO A 76 -32.72 9.63 13.02
N LYS A 77 -33.26 8.52 12.53
CA LYS A 77 -33.35 7.26 13.29
C LYS A 77 -31.93 6.78 13.57
N VAL A 78 -31.32 7.30 14.63
CA VAL A 78 -29.97 6.94 15.05
C VAL A 78 -30.02 5.51 15.56
N ILE A 79 -29.52 4.59 14.73
CA ILE A 79 -29.33 3.22 15.13
C ILE A 79 -28.03 3.12 15.92
N ASP A 80 -28.13 2.65 17.16
CA ASP A 80 -26.99 2.49 18.06
C ASP A 80 -26.09 1.34 17.59
N PHE A 81 -25.07 1.66 16.77
CA PHE A 81 -24.18 0.72 16.11
C PHE A 81 -23.44 -0.19 17.12
N LYS A 82 -23.14 0.35 18.31
CA LYS A 82 -22.45 -0.38 19.40
C LYS A 82 -23.25 -1.60 19.86
N ARG A 83 -24.58 -1.46 20.00
CA ARG A 83 -25.45 -2.57 20.45
C ARG A 83 -25.54 -3.70 19.43
N LYS A 84 -25.46 -3.36 18.14
CA LYS A 84 -25.54 -4.36 17.07
C LYS A 84 -24.21 -5.11 16.91
N ILE A 85 -23.08 -4.41 16.97
CA ILE A 85 -21.75 -5.04 16.92
C ILE A 85 -21.53 -5.94 18.13
N LEU A 86 -21.86 -5.49 19.34
CA LEU A 86 -21.61 -6.24 20.57
C LEU A 86 -22.32 -7.61 20.60
N LYS A 87 -23.43 -7.76 19.86
CA LYS A 87 -24.12 -9.05 19.68
C LYS A 87 -23.45 -9.99 18.67
N ILE A 88 -22.63 -9.46 17.74
CA ILE A 88 -21.97 -10.22 16.66
C ILE A 88 -20.55 -10.65 17.08
N VAL A 89 -19.91 -9.90 17.98
CA VAL A 89 -18.55 -10.18 18.51
C VAL A 89 -18.35 -11.64 18.98
N PRO A 90 -19.23 -12.28 19.78
CA PRO A 90 -18.96 -13.63 20.26
C PRO A 90 -18.90 -14.68 19.14
N TYR A 91 -19.69 -14.51 18.08
CA TYR A 91 -19.67 -15.42 16.92
C TYR A 91 -18.39 -15.28 16.10
N LEU A 92 -17.90 -14.05 15.91
CA LEU A 92 -16.65 -13.79 15.21
C LEU A 92 -15.45 -14.39 15.97
N VAL A 93 -15.40 -14.18 17.29
CA VAL A 93 -14.33 -14.70 18.15
C VAL A 93 -14.32 -16.23 18.13
N ALA A 94 -15.49 -16.87 18.27
CA ALA A 94 -15.59 -18.33 18.20
C ALA A 94 -15.10 -18.89 16.84
N ALA A 95 -15.51 -18.27 15.73
CA ALA A 95 -15.07 -18.68 14.39
C ALA A 95 -13.55 -18.50 14.21
N SER A 96 -12.96 -17.41 14.71
CA SER A 96 -11.51 -17.19 14.67
C SER A 96 -10.73 -18.21 15.50
N ILE A 97 -11.25 -18.60 16.69
CA ILE A 97 -10.63 -19.62 17.53
C ILE A 97 -10.69 -20.99 16.84
N VAL A 98 -11.85 -21.36 16.28
CA VAL A 98 -12.00 -22.61 15.53
C VAL A 98 -11.06 -22.63 14.34
N LEU A 99 -11.04 -21.56 13.52
CA LEU A 99 -10.15 -21.46 12.37
C LEU A 99 -8.67 -21.56 12.78
N PHE A 100 -8.27 -20.88 13.86
CA PHE A 100 -6.89 -20.92 14.37
C PHE A 100 -6.52 -22.33 14.81
N ILE A 101 -7.37 -23.02 15.56
CA ILE A 101 -7.12 -24.41 16.00
C ILE A 101 -7.07 -25.35 14.79
N THR A 102 -7.99 -25.19 13.83
CA THR A 102 -8.08 -26.05 12.64
C THR A 102 -6.83 -25.91 11.77
N ILE A 103 -6.36 -24.67 11.55
CA ILE A 103 -5.15 -24.40 10.78
C ILE A 103 -3.90 -24.94 11.50
N ASN A 104 -3.77 -24.68 12.82
CA ASN A 104 -2.60 -25.15 13.58
C ASN A 104 -2.54 -26.67 13.65
N THR A 105 -3.66 -27.34 13.90
CA THR A 105 -3.69 -28.82 13.95
C THR A 105 -3.45 -29.44 12.57
N PHE A 106 -3.93 -28.85 11.49
CA PHE A 106 -3.70 -29.37 10.14
C PHE A 106 -2.25 -29.20 9.65
N ILE A 107 -1.62 -28.05 9.96
CA ILE A 107 -0.25 -27.75 9.53
C ILE A 107 0.79 -28.47 10.39
N PHE A 108 0.64 -28.44 11.72
CA PHE A 108 1.67 -28.92 12.65
C PHE A 108 1.51 -30.38 13.10
N ASN A 109 0.38 -31.04 12.81
CA ASN A 109 0.15 -32.43 13.21
C ASN A 109 0.45 -33.44 12.09
N LYS A 110 1.36 -33.09 11.16
CA LYS A 110 1.96 -34.06 10.26
C LYS A 110 2.98 -34.86 11.06
N LYS A 111 2.61 -36.07 11.48
CA LYS A 111 3.60 -37.07 11.87
C LYS A 111 4.29 -37.55 10.60
N GLU A 112 5.34 -36.85 10.20
CA GLU A 112 6.27 -37.42 9.23
C GLU A 112 6.88 -38.66 9.89
N SER A 113 6.56 -39.84 9.37
CA SER A 113 7.25 -41.07 9.75
C SER A 113 8.69 -40.92 9.28
N ILE A 114 9.62 -40.75 10.22
CA ILE A 114 11.05 -40.77 9.93
C ILE A 114 11.39 -42.19 9.46
N THR A 115 11.52 -42.36 8.15
CA THR A 115 11.96 -43.61 7.52
C THR A 115 13.43 -43.50 7.19
N PHE A 116 14.19 -44.60 7.26
CA PHE A 116 15.62 -44.57 6.93
C PHE A 116 15.90 -44.04 5.51
N ASP A 117 14.95 -44.20 4.59
CA ASP A 117 15.02 -43.66 3.22
C ASP A 117 15.05 -42.12 3.15
N SER A 118 14.66 -41.41 4.22
CA SER A 118 14.70 -39.94 4.26
C SER A 118 16.04 -39.37 4.71
N ILE A 119 17.00 -40.22 5.08
CA ILE A 119 18.33 -39.80 5.50
C ILE A 119 19.21 -39.62 4.25
N SER A 120 19.71 -38.41 4.02
CA SER A 120 20.60 -38.17 2.87
C SER A 120 22.03 -38.64 3.16
N LYS A 121 22.79 -38.95 2.11
CA LYS A 121 24.21 -39.33 2.24
C LYS A 121 25.02 -38.27 3.00
N ASN A 122 24.72 -37.00 2.75
CA ASN A 122 25.40 -35.87 3.38
C ASN A 122 25.13 -35.81 4.89
N ASP A 123 23.94 -36.22 5.33
CA ASP A 123 23.60 -36.27 6.77
C ASP A 123 24.35 -37.40 7.48
N ILE A 124 24.54 -38.53 6.82
CA ILE A 124 25.34 -39.66 7.34
C ILE A 124 26.82 -39.26 7.46
N GLU A 125 27.37 -38.59 6.44
CA GLU A 125 28.74 -38.08 6.45
C GLU A 125 28.94 -37.07 7.59
N ASN A 126 28.03 -36.10 7.75
CA ASN A 126 28.08 -35.15 8.86
C ASN A 126 27.97 -35.84 10.24
N TRP A 127 27.16 -36.88 10.36
CA TRP A 127 27.07 -37.67 11.58
C TRP A 127 28.38 -38.41 11.87
N PHE A 128 29.04 -38.98 10.86
CA PHE A 128 30.33 -39.63 11.01
C PHE A 128 31.43 -38.65 11.42
N ASP A 129 31.48 -37.47 10.81
CA ASP A 129 32.50 -36.46 11.11
C ASP A 129 32.33 -35.82 12.50
N SER A 130 31.08 -35.75 12.99
CA SER A 130 30.78 -35.16 14.30
C SER A 130 30.88 -36.14 15.47
N ASN A 131 30.91 -37.45 15.21
CA ASN A 131 31.00 -38.47 16.24
C ASN A 131 32.35 -39.18 16.19
N THR A 132 33.06 -39.24 17.32
CA THR A 132 34.32 -39.99 17.43
C THR A 132 34.01 -41.47 17.65
N LEU A 133 34.14 -42.29 16.61
CA LEU A 133 33.97 -43.74 16.73
C LEU A 133 35.18 -44.36 17.43
N ASN A 134 34.97 -45.03 18.55
CA ASN A 134 36.03 -45.79 19.20
C ASN A 134 36.05 -47.22 18.66
N SER A 135 37.24 -47.84 18.73
CA SER A 135 37.42 -49.23 18.27
C SER A 135 36.47 -50.22 18.96
N SER A 136 36.06 -49.96 20.21
CA SER A 136 35.07 -50.75 20.94
C SER A 136 33.65 -50.66 20.35
N ASP A 137 33.26 -49.51 19.83
CA ASP A 137 31.92 -49.29 19.25
C ASP A 137 31.81 -50.08 17.94
N ILE A 138 32.88 -50.05 17.15
CA ILE A 138 33.05 -50.82 15.92
C ILE A 138 33.05 -52.33 16.25
N ALA A 139 33.82 -52.75 17.25
CA ALA A 139 33.90 -54.16 17.67
C ALA A 139 32.57 -54.72 18.19
N THR A 140 31.72 -53.89 18.79
CA THR A 140 30.39 -54.31 19.25
C THR A 140 29.44 -54.60 18.08
N ILE A 141 29.49 -53.76 17.03
CA ILE A 141 28.66 -53.93 15.82
C ILE A 141 29.18 -55.09 14.95
N LEU A 142 30.51 -55.19 14.78
CA LEU A 142 31.15 -56.27 14.03
C LEU A 142 31.10 -57.62 14.75
N GLY A 143 31.22 -57.63 16.07
CA GLY A 143 31.20 -58.84 16.90
C GLY A 143 29.86 -59.55 16.83
N ASP A 144 28.75 -58.83 16.80
CA ASP A 144 27.41 -59.44 16.73
C ASP A 144 27.03 -59.80 15.27
N GLY A 145 27.32 -58.90 14.32
CA GLY A 145 26.91 -59.06 12.92
C GLY A 145 27.75 -60.03 12.09
N ILE A 146 29.05 -60.21 12.39
CA ILE A 146 29.92 -61.13 11.62
C ILE A 146 29.91 -62.55 12.20
N LEU A 147 29.69 -62.73 13.50
CA LEU A 147 29.65 -64.07 14.10
C LEU A 147 28.43 -64.89 13.66
N GLU A 148 27.34 -64.25 13.22
CA GLU A 148 26.17 -64.93 12.64
C GLU A 148 26.28 -65.16 11.12
N MET A 149 27.18 -64.45 10.42
CA MET A 149 27.46 -64.68 9.01
C MET A 149 28.44 -65.86 8.87
N ASN A 150 27.88 -67.06 8.71
CA ASN A 150 28.61 -68.32 8.49
C ASN A 150 29.42 -68.37 7.15
N ASP A 151 29.69 -67.24 6.51
CA ASP A 151 30.37 -67.12 5.21
C ASP A 151 31.71 -66.38 5.29
N PHE A 152 32.23 -66.13 6.48
CA PHE A 152 33.67 -65.89 6.62
C PHE A 152 34.38 -67.24 6.53
N SER A 153 34.54 -67.75 5.30
CA SER A 153 35.51 -68.80 5.01
C SER A 153 36.89 -68.24 5.36
N PHE A 154 37.29 -68.41 6.61
CA PHE A 154 38.65 -68.31 7.08
C PHE A 154 39.45 -69.19 6.13
N ALA A 155 40.14 -68.58 5.16
CA ALA A 155 41.03 -69.30 4.26
C ALA A 155 41.85 -70.24 5.15
N GLN A 156 41.78 -71.55 4.90
CA GLN A 156 42.33 -72.57 5.77
C GLN A 156 43.81 -72.29 6.01
N PHE A 157 44.11 -71.57 7.10
CA PHE A 157 45.47 -71.15 7.39
C PHE A 157 46.25 -72.41 7.73
N LYS A 158 47.14 -72.81 6.84
CA LYS A 158 48.07 -73.90 7.10
C LYS A 158 49.02 -73.41 8.20
N THR A 159 49.09 -74.14 9.31
CA THR A 159 49.80 -73.73 10.54
C THR A 159 51.27 -73.37 10.27
N GLU A 160 51.89 -74.09 9.34
CA GLU A 160 53.25 -73.89 8.84
C GLU A 160 53.47 -72.51 8.19
N THR A 161 52.45 -71.87 7.60
CA THR A 161 52.57 -70.51 7.04
C THR A 161 52.53 -69.42 8.12
N ILE A 162 51.80 -69.67 9.23
CA ILE A 162 51.79 -68.76 10.39
C ILE A 162 53.11 -68.87 11.14
N GLU A 163 53.64 -70.08 11.28
CA GLU A 163 54.91 -70.34 11.96
C GLU A 163 56.07 -69.64 11.23
N ASP A 164 56.14 -69.75 9.90
CA ASP A 164 57.12 -69.01 9.09
C ASP A 164 56.96 -67.48 9.20
N TYR A 165 55.72 -66.99 9.26
CA TYR A 165 55.46 -65.56 9.46
C TYR A 165 55.93 -65.07 10.83
N LEU A 166 55.63 -65.81 11.91
CA LEU A 166 56.07 -65.48 13.26
C LEU A 166 57.60 -65.53 13.40
N TYR A 167 58.27 -66.44 12.69
CA TYR A 167 59.73 -66.45 12.63
C TYR A 167 60.31 -65.33 11.76
N SER A 168 59.55 -64.82 10.79
CA SER A 168 59.98 -63.68 9.95
C SER A 168 59.85 -62.32 10.65
N ILE A 169 59.05 -62.23 11.71
CA ILE A 169 58.98 -61.04 12.56
C ILE A 169 60.25 -61.01 13.41
N ASP A 170 61.14 -60.08 13.09
CA ASP A 170 62.39 -59.89 13.82
C ASP A 170 62.09 -59.38 15.24
N ASN A 171 62.44 -60.19 16.25
CA ASN A 171 62.15 -59.93 17.67
C ASN A 171 62.85 -58.69 18.25
N GLN A 172 63.58 -57.92 17.43
CA GLN A 172 64.27 -56.70 17.85
C GLN A 172 63.33 -55.51 18.09
N GLU A 173 62.15 -55.46 17.46
CA GLU A 173 61.16 -54.39 17.73
C GLU A 173 60.42 -54.61 19.06
N ILE A 174 60.13 -55.86 19.42
CA ILE A 174 59.37 -56.20 20.64
C ILE A 174 60.21 -56.02 21.92
N LEU A 175 61.55 -56.10 21.82
CA LEU A 175 62.47 -55.92 22.95
C LEU A 175 62.85 -54.45 23.23
N ASN A 176 62.50 -53.51 22.35
CA ASN A 176 62.79 -52.08 22.54
C ASN A 176 61.65 -51.28 23.18
N GLU A 177 60.51 -51.92 23.49
CA GLU A 177 59.42 -51.29 24.25
C GLU A 177 59.56 -51.62 25.75
N LYS A 178 60.75 -51.32 26.30
CA LYS A 178 60.95 -51.21 27.74
C LYS A 178 61.93 -50.09 28.05
N ASP A 179 61.48 -48.87 27.80
CA ASP A 179 61.66 -47.68 28.64
C ASP A 179 60.59 -46.64 28.27
#